data_AF-A0A9W9ZMN0-F1
#
_entry.id   AF-A0A9W9ZMN0-F1
#
_cell.length_a   1.000
_cell.length_b   1.000
_cell.length_c   1.000
_cell.angle_alpha   90.00
_cell.angle_beta   90.00
_cell.angle_gamma   90.00
#
_symmetry.space_group_name_H-M   'P 1'
#
loop_
_entity.id
_entity.type
_entity.pdbx_description
1 polymer ?
#
loop_
_entity_poly.entity_id
_entity_poly.type
_entity_poly.pdbx_seq_one_letter_code
_entity_poly.pdbx_strand_id
1 'polypeptide(L)'
;MNNIDLVSPWASVLIIASVGRVEVLQTEWIKNVNCFYVECNCIVNFTKVNISSSFITAVQILSGKEKAGRNSAMKIHFERCIFDSNKGNHMIVNSKGPYLYLLLNNVQVNGTKMLKRGTKSVLDVLVANETMGSTIRLQNVLIENAIGSASVILRIRRNSSNKLKVEIVDSVFRKIRSVYSDKFHTIASPLSIDMPGINPEIDCSSSYLRFLHNNTVIIVNTTFENNIGRASGGVFVTSEGGAMLKIENSTLRQASPETIYNEETFTHDTSIYSESMSSLCLQKTLVVADLEKDTYRLFSVAKAGLVTFDNFSQVQCAVGSFLRIDNFSHFMTLWPRKTACKFKTTVMTISCHRCLAGFYSLERGELRGLPSKNKNRQCRQTFAFHALMEQTVLVTS
;
A
#
# COMPACT_ATOMS: atom_id res chain seq x y z
N MET A 1 -8.29 29.63 -19.87
CA MET A 1 -9.21 30.17 -18.85
C MET A 1 -9.12 29.31 -17.60
N ASN A 2 -8.74 29.96 -16.50
CA ASN A 2 -8.93 29.64 -15.07
C ASN A 2 -8.49 28.25 -14.55
N ASN A 3 -7.21 28.14 -14.15
CA ASN A 3 -6.83 27.25 -13.05
C ASN A 3 -6.47 28.11 -11.85
N ILE A 4 -7.46 28.29 -11.00
CA ILE A 4 -7.37 29.03 -9.75
C ILE A 4 -6.34 28.30 -8.87
N ASP A 5 -5.22 28.99 -8.61
CA ASP A 5 -4.40 28.80 -7.42
C ASP A 5 -5.31 28.96 -6.19
N LEU A 6 -5.95 27.87 -5.76
CA LEU A 6 -6.68 27.82 -4.50
C LEU A 6 -5.66 27.61 -3.38
N VAL A 7 -4.88 28.65 -3.09
CA VAL A 7 -4.50 28.92 -1.70
C VAL A 7 -5.81 29.23 -0.99
N SER A 8 -6.36 28.26 -0.27
CA SER A 8 -7.57 28.50 0.52
C SER A 8 -7.21 29.46 1.65
N PRO A 9 -7.80 30.67 1.74
CA PRO A 9 -7.51 31.65 2.80
C PRO A 9 -8.08 31.25 4.17
N TRP A 10 -8.25 29.96 4.44
CA TRP A 10 -8.99 29.42 5.61
C TRP A 10 -8.13 28.55 6.53
N ALA A 11 -6.80 28.68 6.46
CA ALA A 11 -5.90 28.04 7.42
C ALA A 11 -5.81 28.86 8.71
N SER A 12 -5.91 28.18 9.86
CA SER A 12 -5.70 28.82 11.16
C SER A 12 -4.25 29.30 11.31
N VAL A 13 -3.30 28.58 10.69
CA VAL A 13 -1.90 28.99 10.58
C VAL A 13 -1.46 28.91 9.12
N LEU A 14 -1.08 30.06 8.56
CA LEU A 14 -0.54 30.20 7.21
C LEU A 14 0.94 30.61 7.27
N ILE A 15 1.81 29.77 6.74
CA ILE A 15 3.25 30.03 6.65
C ILE A 15 3.67 29.94 5.19
N ILE A 16 4.20 31.03 4.65
CA ILE A 16 4.79 31.08 3.31
C ILE A 16 6.23 31.55 3.47
N ALA A 17 7.19 30.71 3.08
CA ALA A 17 8.61 31.01 3.22
C ALA A 17 9.42 30.45 2.04
N SER A 18 10.39 31.21 1.52
CA SER A 18 11.29 30.71 0.47
C SER A 18 12.35 29.75 1.03
N VAL A 19 12.90 30.08 2.20
CA VAL A 19 13.93 29.31 2.93
C VAL A 19 13.69 29.37 4.44
N GLY A 20 14.32 28.48 5.20
CA GLY A 20 14.36 28.54 6.66
C GLY A 20 13.94 27.25 7.36
N ARG A 21 13.36 27.39 8.55
CA ARG A 21 12.90 26.29 9.40
C ARG A 21 11.57 26.66 10.03
N VAL A 22 10.59 25.78 9.92
CA VAL A 22 9.29 25.87 10.58
C VAL A 22 9.25 24.82 11.67
N GLU A 23 8.98 25.23 12.91
CA GLU A 23 8.87 24.33 14.06
C GLU A 23 7.54 24.53 14.77
N VAL A 24 6.79 23.44 14.93
CA VAL A 24 5.56 23.40 15.72
C VAL A 24 5.77 22.37 16.81
N LEU A 25 5.77 22.82 18.06
CA LEU A 25 6.17 22.02 19.21
C LEU A 25 5.07 22.02 20.27
N GLN A 26 4.76 20.82 20.79
CA GLN A 26 3.93 20.64 21.98
C GLN A 26 2.61 21.41 21.92
N THR A 27 1.79 21.11 20.92
CA THR A 27 0.59 21.90 20.71
C THR A 27 -0.62 21.04 20.39
N GLU A 28 -1.78 21.57 20.76
CA GLU A 28 -3.08 20.96 20.52
C GLU A 28 -3.96 21.90 19.71
N TRP A 29 -4.53 21.39 18.63
CA TRP A 29 -5.43 22.13 17.75
C TRP A 29 -6.76 21.38 17.60
N ILE A 30 -7.86 22.03 17.92
CA ILE A 30 -9.20 21.42 17.97
C ILE A 30 -10.19 22.27 17.15
N LYS A 31 -11.06 21.62 16.35
CA LYS A 31 -12.20 22.25 15.63
C LYS A 31 -11.80 23.40 14.68
N ASN A 32 -11.01 23.10 13.66
CA ASN A 32 -10.59 24.08 12.64
C ASN A 32 -10.92 23.64 11.21
N VAL A 33 -11.13 24.61 10.32
CA VAL A 33 -11.41 24.31 8.90
C VAL A 33 -10.18 23.72 8.21
N ASN A 34 -9.07 24.45 8.21
CA ASN A 34 -7.72 23.96 7.93
C ASN A 34 -6.81 24.34 9.10
N CYS A 35 -6.03 23.43 9.67
CA CYS A 35 -5.19 23.80 10.83
C CYS A 35 -3.88 24.46 10.38
N PHE A 36 -3.08 23.75 9.58
CA PHE A 36 -1.79 24.22 9.10
C PHE A 36 -1.68 24.21 7.60
N TYR A 37 -1.29 25.34 7.05
CA TYR A 37 -0.85 25.47 5.67
C TYR A 37 0.57 26.02 5.65
N VAL A 38 1.51 25.23 5.11
CA VAL A 38 2.91 25.59 4.99
C VAL A 38 3.30 25.50 3.51
N GLU A 39 3.75 26.61 2.94
CA GLU A 39 4.29 26.66 1.58
C GLU A 39 5.76 27.08 1.66
N CYS A 40 6.68 26.11 1.53
CA CYS A 40 8.11 26.37 1.58
C CYS A 40 8.99 25.28 0.95
N ASN A 41 10.22 25.63 0.57
CA ASN A 41 11.29 24.68 0.25
C ASN A 41 12.27 24.56 1.43
N CYS A 42 11.73 24.33 2.62
CA CYS A 42 12.41 24.51 3.90
C CYS A 42 12.36 23.25 4.78
N ILE A 43 12.94 23.34 5.98
CA ILE A 43 12.81 22.29 7.00
C ILE A 43 11.52 22.52 7.79
N VAL A 44 10.65 21.52 7.88
CA VAL A 44 9.37 21.60 8.61
C VAL A 44 9.32 20.50 9.65
N ASN A 45 9.26 20.88 10.93
CA ASN A 45 9.23 19.97 12.06
C ASN A 45 7.94 20.14 12.86
N PHE A 46 7.22 19.04 13.05
CA PHE A 46 6.10 18.94 13.99
C PHE A 46 6.50 17.95 15.07
N THR A 47 6.51 18.36 16.34
CA THR A 47 6.87 17.48 17.46
C THR A 47 5.85 17.57 18.56
N LYS A 48 5.25 16.43 18.95
CA LYS A 48 4.19 16.36 19.97
C LYS A 48 3.01 17.29 19.62
N VAL A 49 2.53 17.21 18.37
CA VAL A 49 1.41 18.02 17.89
C VAL A 49 0.17 17.14 17.75
N ASN A 50 -0.90 17.54 18.41
CA ASN A 50 -2.19 16.87 18.40
C ASN A 50 -3.19 17.71 17.62
N ILE A 51 -3.82 17.13 16.59
CA ILE A 51 -4.80 17.82 15.77
C ILE A 51 -6.08 17.00 15.71
N SER A 52 -7.18 17.59 16.17
CA SER A 52 -8.47 16.93 16.19
C SER A 52 -9.62 17.75 15.62
N SER A 53 -10.63 17.04 15.13
CA SER A 53 -11.88 17.63 14.63
C SER A 53 -11.70 18.65 13.50
N SER A 54 -10.71 18.48 12.62
CA SER A 54 -10.55 19.32 11.44
C SER A 54 -11.58 19.00 10.34
N PHE A 55 -12.02 20.02 9.58
CA PHE A 55 -13.07 19.84 8.57
C PHE A 55 -12.54 19.53 7.17
N ILE A 56 -11.48 20.22 6.71
CA ILE A 56 -10.99 20.13 5.32
C ILE A 56 -9.64 19.41 5.25
N THR A 57 -8.62 19.95 5.93
CA THR A 57 -7.26 19.38 6.01
C THR A 57 -6.60 19.77 7.33
N ALA A 58 -6.08 18.80 8.09
CA ALA A 58 -5.33 19.10 9.32
C ALA A 58 -3.97 19.74 8.99
N VAL A 59 -3.13 19.10 8.18
CA VAL A 59 -1.83 19.68 7.77
C VAL A 59 -1.63 19.57 6.26
N GLN A 60 -1.33 20.70 5.64
CA GLN A 60 -0.97 20.78 4.23
C GLN A 60 0.39 21.45 4.07
N ILE A 61 1.34 20.73 3.47
CA ILE A 61 2.69 21.23 3.23
C ILE A 61 2.99 21.15 1.73
N LEU A 62 3.27 22.29 1.11
CA LEU A 62 3.54 22.43 -0.31
C LEU A 62 4.94 23.01 -0.55
N SER A 63 5.58 22.63 -1.66
CA SER A 63 6.77 23.35 -2.14
C SER A 63 6.46 24.80 -2.47
N GLY A 64 7.40 25.69 -2.17
CA GLY A 64 7.31 27.11 -2.50
C GLY A 64 7.29 27.39 -4.00
N LYS A 65 6.77 28.56 -4.39
CA LYS A 65 6.63 28.98 -5.81
C LYS A 65 7.96 29.26 -6.53
N GLU A 66 9.00 29.63 -5.79
CA GLU A 66 10.31 29.89 -6.38
C GLU A 66 10.92 28.62 -6.97
N LYS A 67 11.62 28.75 -8.10
CA LYS A 67 12.34 27.63 -8.70
C LYS A 67 13.40 27.14 -7.72
N ALA A 68 13.07 26.05 -7.04
CA ALA A 68 13.97 25.24 -6.24
C ALA A 68 15.27 25.01 -7.03
N GLY A 69 16.40 25.49 -6.49
CA GLY A 69 17.71 25.22 -7.07
C GLY A 69 17.97 23.70 -7.14
N ARG A 70 18.88 23.25 -8.00
CA ARG A 70 19.16 21.80 -8.20
C ARG A 70 19.49 21.04 -6.91
N ASN A 71 19.94 21.72 -5.86
CA ASN A 71 20.31 21.13 -4.57
C ASN A 71 19.30 21.40 -3.44
N SER A 72 18.16 22.03 -3.70
CA SER A 72 17.19 22.34 -2.65
C SER A 72 16.44 21.08 -2.22
N ALA A 73 16.33 20.86 -0.92
CA ALA A 73 15.61 19.73 -0.36
C ALA A 73 14.51 20.20 0.58
N MET A 74 13.31 19.66 0.37
CA MET A 74 12.22 19.81 1.31
C MET A 74 12.35 18.71 2.36
N LYS A 75 12.53 19.09 3.63
CA LYS A 75 12.69 18.13 4.73
C LYS A 75 11.53 18.30 5.69
N ILE A 76 10.75 17.24 5.87
CA ILE A 76 9.54 17.26 6.66
C ILE A 76 9.65 16.14 7.70
N HIS A 77 9.53 16.50 8.96
CA HIS A 77 9.58 15.56 10.08
C HIS A 77 8.37 15.75 10.98
N PHE A 78 7.62 14.67 11.20
CA PHE A 78 6.62 14.58 12.24
C PHE A 78 7.08 13.58 13.29
N GLU A 79 7.08 14.00 14.54
CA GLU A 79 7.50 13.19 15.67
C GLU A 79 6.44 13.21 16.77
N ARG A 80 5.94 12.04 17.18
CA ARG A 80 4.96 11.92 18.28
C ARG A 80 3.69 12.74 18.04
N CYS A 81 3.20 12.79 16.81
CA CYS A 81 2.00 13.53 16.45
C CYS A 81 0.75 12.64 16.47
N ILE A 82 -0.39 13.21 16.85
CA ILE A 82 -1.68 12.52 16.88
C ILE A 82 -2.68 13.29 16.02
N PHE A 83 -3.36 12.58 15.13
CA PHE A 83 -4.44 13.11 14.32
C PHE A 83 -5.70 12.30 14.59
N ASP A 84 -6.68 12.89 15.25
CA ASP A 84 -7.87 12.16 15.70
C ASP A 84 -9.16 12.84 15.23
N SER A 85 -10.16 12.05 14.88
CA SER A 85 -11.51 12.54 14.64
C SER A 85 -11.61 13.64 13.56
N ASN A 86 -10.66 13.69 12.63
CA ASN A 86 -10.67 14.66 11.53
C ASN A 86 -11.62 14.18 10.41
N LYS A 87 -12.44 15.10 9.90
CA LYS A 87 -13.38 14.84 8.80
C LYS A 87 -12.70 14.89 7.44
N GLY A 88 -11.70 15.76 7.32
CA GLY A 88 -10.98 16.03 6.08
C GLY A 88 -9.72 15.17 5.89
N ASN A 89 -8.77 15.70 5.11
CA ASN A 89 -7.44 15.10 4.99
C ASN A 89 -6.69 15.24 6.31
N HIS A 90 -5.94 14.22 6.72
CA HIS A 90 -5.09 14.38 7.90
C HIS A 90 -3.77 15.04 7.51
N MET A 91 -3.13 14.55 6.46
CA MET A 91 -1.86 15.10 5.97
C MET A 91 -1.77 15.10 4.45
N ILE A 92 -1.40 16.25 3.88
CA ILE A 92 -1.05 16.40 2.46
C ILE A 92 0.37 16.95 2.37
N VAL A 93 1.22 16.29 1.59
CA VAL A 93 2.55 16.76 1.24
C VAL A 93 2.67 16.81 -0.28
N ASN A 94 2.94 17.98 -0.84
CA ASN A 94 3.18 18.13 -2.28
C ASN A 94 4.56 18.75 -2.52
N SER A 95 5.48 17.93 -3.03
CA SER A 95 6.82 18.37 -3.37
C SER A 95 6.99 18.56 -4.88
N LYS A 96 7.41 19.76 -5.27
CA LYS A 96 7.86 20.12 -6.62
C LYS A 96 9.38 20.25 -6.72
N GLY A 97 10.09 20.10 -5.59
CA GLY A 97 11.55 20.21 -5.52
C GLY A 97 12.27 18.91 -5.96
N PRO A 98 13.59 18.96 -6.17
CA PRO A 98 14.37 17.81 -6.62
C PRO A 98 14.57 16.75 -5.52
N TYR A 99 14.42 17.10 -4.24
CA TYR A 99 14.52 16.17 -3.12
C TYR A 99 13.39 16.39 -2.11
N LEU A 100 12.70 15.31 -1.74
CA LEU A 100 11.81 15.23 -0.58
C LEU A 100 12.38 14.23 0.42
N TYR A 101 12.58 14.69 1.65
CA TYR A 101 12.83 13.83 2.80
C TYR A 101 11.63 13.94 3.74
N LEU A 102 10.77 12.92 3.74
CA LEU A 102 9.61 12.84 4.62
C LEU A 102 9.83 11.74 5.65
N LEU A 103 9.80 12.11 6.93
CA LEU A 103 9.84 11.17 8.05
C LEU A 103 8.60 11.36 8.93
N LEU A 104 7.78 10.31 9.04
CA LEU A 104 6.78 10.20 10.09
C LEU A 104 7.32 9.21 11.13
N ASN A 105 7.52 9.66 12.35
CA ASN A 105 8.04 8.86 13.45
C ASN A 105 7.08 8.90 14.65
N ASN A 106 6.54 7.75 15.03
CA ASN A 106 5.57 7.63 16.12
C ASN A 106 4.34 8.53 15.89
N VAL A 107 3.71 8.40 14.71
CA VAL A 107 2.53 9.19 14.33
C VAL A 107 1.29 8.31 14.39
N GLN A 108 0.23 8.81 15.01
CA GLN A 108 -1.04 8.10 15.13
C GLN A 108 -2.15 8.83 14.38
N VAL A 109 -2.93 8.09 13.60
CA VAL A 109 -4.09 8.59 12.88
C VAL A 109 -5.29 7.70 13.15
N ASN A 110 -6.36 8.31 13.65
CA ASN A 110 -7.64 7.65 13.85
C ASN A 110 -8.72 8.30 12.96
N GLY A 111 -9.11 7.58 11.91
CA GLY A 111 -9.97 8.09 10.85
C GLY A 111 -11.48 7.94 11.09
N THR A 112 -11.93 7.70 12.32
CA THR A 112 -13.35 7.41 12.66
C THR A 112 -14.37 8.41 12.13
N LYS A 113 -13.98 9.68 11.97
CA LYS A 113 -14.85 10.78 11.53
C LYS A 113 -14.62 11.20 10.08
N MET A 114 -13.75 10.52 9.33
CA MET A 114 -13.45 10.88 7.94
C MET A 114 -14.73 10.93 7.09
N LEU A 115 -14.79 11.92 6.20
CA LEU A 115 -15.90 12.03 5.26
C LEU A 115 -15.93 10.80 4.35
N LYS A 116 -17.13 10.23 4.26
CA LYS A 116 -17.37 8.93 3.66
C LYS A 116 -17.36 8.94 2.13
N ARG A 117 -17.54 10.11 1.49
CA ARG A 117 -17.48 10.33 0.02
C ARG A 117 -16.47 11.43 -0.31
N GLY A 118 -15.77 11.29 -1.44
CA GLY A 118 -14.90 12.31 -2.02
C GLY A 118 -13.46 11.86 -2.26
N THR A 119 -12.52 12.80 -2.19
CA THR A 119 -11.09 12.62 -2.50
C THR A 119 -10.18 12.82 -1.30
N LYS A 120 -10.66 12.55 -0.08
CA LYS A 120 -9.87 12.71 1.14
C LYS A 120 -8.79 11.61 1.29
N SER A 121 -7.89 11.77 2.24
CA SER A 121 -6.81 10.83 2.51
C SER A 121 -6.35 10.93 3.97
N VAL A 122 -5.80 9.83 4.48
CA VAL A 122 -5.05 9.86 5.73
C VAL A 122 -3.70 10.54 5.48
N LEU A 123 -3.01 10.10 4.44
CA LEU A 123 -1.75 10.68 4.01
C LEU A 123 -1.74 10.69 2.48
N ASP A 124 -1.57 11.86 1.87
CA ASP A 124 -1.35 12.01 0.43
C ASP A 124 -0.03 12.72 0.19
N VAL A 125 0.95 11.96 -0.27
CA VAL A 125 2.26 12.46 -0.66
C VAL A 125 2.33 12.45 -2.17
N LEU A 126 2.44 13.64 -2.76
CA LEU A 126 2.69 13.83 -4.18
C LEU A 126 4.09 14.40 -4.38
N VAL A 127 4.87 13.72 -5.23
CA VAL A 127 6.16 14.20 -5.72
C VAL A 127 6.01 14.45 -7.22
N ALA A 128 5.88 15.72 -7.59
CA ALA A 128 5.37 16.13 -8.90
C ALA A 128 6.44 16.26 -10.00
N ASN A 129 7.64 16.71 -9.65
CA ASN A 129 8.73 16.98 -10.60
C ASN A 129 9.83 15.92 -10.55
N GLU A 130 10.77 16.00 -11.49
CA GLU A 130 11.96 15.15 -11.53
C GLU A 130 12.70 15.18 -10.21
N THR A 131 12.68 14.05 -9.50
CA THR A 131 13.42 13.90 -8.26
C THR A 131 14.78 13.26 -8.50
N MET A 132 15.77 13.85 -7.86
CA MET A 132 17.15 13.39 -7.88
C MET A 132 17.46 12.48 -6.68
N GLY A 133 16.48 12.12 -5.84
CA GLY A 133 16.65 11.14 -4.74
C GLY A 133 15.79 11.44 -3.52
N SER A 134 14.50 11.09 -3.56
CA SER A 134 13.58 11.30 -2.43
C SER A 134 13.53 10.08 -1.51
N THR A 135 13.36 10.33 -0.21
CA THR A 135 13.14 9.29 0.79
C THR A 135 11.87 9.59 1.56
N ILE A 136 10.96 8.62 1.60
CA ILE A 136 9.74 8.66 2.40
C ILE A 136 9.84 7.52 3.40
N ARG A 137 9.80 7.84 4.69
CA ARG A 137 9.90 6.86 5.76
C ARG A 137 8.75 7.02 6.75
N LEU A 138 8.00 5.94 6.92
CA LEU A 138 6.96 5.79 7.92
C LEU A 138 7.48 4.82 8.98
N GLN A 139 7.67 5.30 10.21
CA GLN A 139 8.22 4.50 11.30
C GLN A 139 7.32 4.62 12.54
N ASN A 140 6.97 3.49 13.14
CA ASN A 140 6.06 3.45 14.29
C ASN A 140 4.74 4.20 14.00
N VAL A 141 4.19 4.04 12.79
CA VAL A 141 2.95 4.70 12.40
C VAL A 141 1.76 3.80 12.68
N LEU A 142 0.75 4.33 13.36
CA LEU A 142 -0.54 3.67 13.55
C LEU A 142 -1.61 4.41 12.75
N ILE A 143 -2.27 3.71 11.83
CA ILE A 143 -3.43 4.23 11.10
C ILE A 143 -4.59 3.27 11.28
N GLU A 144 -5.70 3.77 11.82
CA GLU A 144 -6.84 2.92 12.11
C GLU A 144 -8.21 3.56 11.90
N ASN A 145 -9.21 2.68 11.76
CA ASN A 145 -10.64 3.00 11.77
C ASN A 145 -11.05 4.05 10.73
N ALA A 146 -10.37 4.08 9.60
CA ALA A 146 -10.60 5.05 8.54
C ALA A 146 -11.51 4.45 7.46
N ILE A 147 -12.63 5.10 7.14
CA ILE A 147 -13.60 4.64 6.12
C ILE A 147 -13.89 5.77 5.14
N GLY A 148 -13.93 5.46 3.85
CA GLY A 148 -14.22 6.41 2.78
C GLY A 148 -12.97 6.62 1.92
N SER A 149 -12.57 7.85 1.68
CA SER A 149 -11.29 8.16 1.03
C SER A 149 -10.15 8.02 2.05
N ALA A 150 -9.99 6.81 2.56
CA ALA A 150 -9.11 6.45 3.66
C ALA A 150 -7.90 5.69 3.12
N SER A 151 -7.04 6.39 2.39
CA SER A 151 -5.81 5.80 1.84
C SER A 151 -4.59 6.52 2.38
N VAL A 152 -3.52 5.75 2.52
CA VAL A 152 -2.15 6.25 2.47
C VAL A 152 -1.70 6.14 1.02
N ILE A 153 -1.49 7.30 0.40
CA ILE A 153 -1.17 7.44 -1.01
C ILE A 153 0.21 8.05 -1.12
N LEU A 154 1.12 7.33 -1.77
CA LEU A 154 2.45 7.81 -2.12
C LEU A 154 2.54 7.82 -3.65
N ARG A 155 2.46 9.00 -4.27
CA ARG A 155 2.52 9.19 -5.72
C ARG A 155 3.78 9.94 -6.12
N ILE A 156 4.54 9.36 -7.04
CA ILE A 156 5.70 9.99 -7.63
C ILE A 156 5.52 10.02 -9.16
N ARG A 157 5.54 11.22 -9.77
CA ARG A 157 5.17 11.39 -11.19
C ARG A 157 6.33 11.41 -12.18
N ARG A 158 7.51 11.87 -11.78
CA ARG A 158 8.70 11.90 -12.64
C ARG A 158 9.96 11.58 -11.83
N ASN A 159 10.80 10.71 -12.37
CA ASN A 159 12.11 10.40 -11.81
C ASN A 159 13.14 10.46 -12.94
N SER A 160 14.19 11.28 -12.77
CA SER A 160 15.17 11.56 -13.82
C SER A 160 16.41 10.66 -13.80
N SER A 161 16.60 9.77 -12.81
CA SER A 161 17.61 8.66 -12.80
C SER A 161 17.96 8.10 -11.41
N ASN A 162 17.50 8.72 -10.31
CA ASN A 162 18.02 8.45 -8.97
C ASN A 162 17.07 7.66 -8.05
N LYS A 163 17.63 7.13 -6.95
CA LYS A 163 16.99 6.18 -6.01
C LYS A 163 15.87 6.81 -5.18
N LEU A 164 14.62 6.55 -5.54
CA LEU A 164 13.49 6.77 -4.64
C LEU A 164 13.41 5.63 -3.62
N LYS A 165 13.33 5.97 -2.34
CA LYS A 165 13.16 4.98 -1.28
C LYS A 165 11.89 5.24 -0.49
N VAL A 166 11.02 4.24 -0.43
CA VAL A 166 9.88 4.21 0.49
C VAL A 166 10.15 3.13 1.52
N GLU A 167 10.16 3.51 2.80
CA GLU A 167 10.32 2.58 3.92
C GLU A 167 9.11 2.68 4.85
N ILE A 168 8.50 1.54 5.16
CA ILE A 168 7.44 1.42 6.16
C ILE A 168 7.93 0.42 7.20
N VAL A 169 8.11 0.86 8.44
CA VAL A 169 8.80 0.10 9.48
C VAL A 169 8.01 0.16 10.79
N ASP A 170 7.88 -0.97 11.47
CA ASP A 170 7.26 -1.07 12.81
C ASP A 170 5.85 -0.44 12.86
N SER A 171 5.07 -0.56 11.78
CA SER A 171 3.82 0.18 11.60
C SER A 171 2.58 -0.72 11.61
N VAL A 172 1.42 -0.14 11.89
CA VAL A 172 0.14 -0.84 11.93
C VAL A 172 -0.90 -0.08 11.13
N PHE A 173 -1.50 -0.77 10.17
CA PHE A 173 -2.60 -0.29 9.34
C PHE A 173 -3.78 -1.22 9.59
N ARG A 174 -4.87 -0.74 10.20
CA ARG A 174 -5.99 -1.63 10.50
C ARG A 174 -7.36 -1.01 10.29
N LYS A 175 -8.32 -1.82 9.86
CA LYS A 175 -9.72 -1.43 9.64
C LYS A 175 -9.84 -0.22 8.71
N ILE A 176 -8.97 -0.16 7.70
CA ILE A 176 -8.98 0.89 6.68
C ILE A 176 -9.84 0.43 5.51
N ARG A 177 -10.84 1.21 5.14
CA ARG A 177 -11.76 0.94 4.02
C ARG A 177 -11.69 2.07 2.99
N SER A 178 -11.09 1.82 1.83
CA SER A 178 -10.83 2.85 0.81
C SER A 178 -11.80 2.80 -0.39
N VAL A 179 -12.39 3.96 -0.73
CA VAL A 179 -13.40 4.20 -1.79
C VAL A 179 -12.87 5.02 -2.98
N TYR A 180 -11.65 5.58 -2.90
CA TYR A 180 -11.26 6.73 -3.74
C TYR A 180 -11.62 6.62 -5.25
N SER A 181 -12.21 7.69 -5.81
CA SER A 181 -13.14 7.68 -6.96
C SER A 181 -12.60 8.08 -8.36
N ASP A 182 -13.35 7.58 -9.36
CA ASP A 182 -13.72 7.98 -10.74
C ASP A 182 -12.71 8.37 -11.83
N LYS A 183 -11.45 8.74 -11.52
CA LYS A 183 -10.49 9.11 -12.60
C LYS A 183 -9.40 8.08 -12.87
N PHE A 184 -9.13 7.20 -11.91
CA PHE A 184 -8.10 6.18 -11.99
C PHE A 184 -8.62 4.91 -11.33
N HIS A 185 -9.32 4.06 -12.08
CA HIS A 185 -9.96 2.83 -11.60
C HIS A 185 -9.00 1.79 -11.00
N THR A 186 -7.70 2.07 -10.88
CA THR A 186 -6.66 1.10 -10.53
C THR A 186 -5.88 1.37 -9.24
N ILE A 187 -6.03 2.52 -8.55
CA ILE A 187 -5.11 2.93 -7.46
C ILE A 187 -5.79 2.98 -6.05
N ALA A 188 -7.00 2.44 -5.91
CA ALA A 188 -7.82 2.61 -4.70
C ALA A 188 -7.59 1.49 -3.64
N SER A 189 -6.47 1.57 -2.91
CA SER A 189 -6.14 0.67 -1.80
C SER A 189 -5.90 1.43 -0.49
N PRO A 190 -6.09 0.79 0.67
CA PRO A 190 -5.69 1.32 1.97
C PRO A 190 -4.24 1.83 2.01
N LEU A 191 -3.32 1.11 1.38
CA LEU A 191 -1.98 1.59 1.05
C LEU A 191 -1.76 1.53 -0.45
N SER A 192 -1.48 2.67 -1.07
CA SER A 192 -1.20 2.79 -2.50
C SER A 192 0.15 3.47 -2.72
N ILE A 193 1.06 2.78 -3.41
CA ILE A 193 2.38 3.30 -3.79
C ILE A 193 2.49 3.26 -5.30
N ASP A 194 2.52 4.44 -5.90
CA ASP A 194 2.58 4.66 -7.34
C ASP A 194 3.89 5.37 -7.68
N MET A 195 4.77 4.65 -8.38
CA MET A 195 6.10 5.11 -8.76
C MET A 195 6.19 5.27 -10.28
N PRO A 196 6.92 6.27 -10.79
CA PRO A 196 6.88 6.61 -12.19
C PRO A 196 7.56 5.54 -13.04
N GLY A 197 7.14 5.49 -14.30
CA GLY A 197 7.97 4.97 -15.38
C GLY A 197 9.24 5.79 -15.53
N ILE A 198 10.41 5.16 -15.44
CA ILE A 198 11.64 5.70 -16.00
C ILE A 198 11.68 5.23 -17.45
N ASN A 199 12.12 6.07 -18.40
CA ASN A 199 12.56 5.60 -19.71
C ASN A 199 13.73 4.64 -19.46
N PRO A 200 13.53 3.32 -19.53
CA PRO A 200 14.47 2.42 -18.93
C PRO A 200 15.77 2.47 -19.74
N GLU A 201 16.88 2.86 -19.09
CA GLU A 201 18.21 2.50 -19.56
C GLU A 201 18.34 0.99 -19.35
N ILE A 202 17.76 0.25 -20.29
CA ILE A 202 17.81 -1.20 -20.30
C ILE A 202 19.21 -1.57 -20.76
N ASP A 203 20.00 -2.15 -19.86
CA ASP A 203 21.17 -2.93 -20.26
C ASP A 203 20.70 -4.32 -20.71
N CYS A 204 20.77 -4.59 -22.01
CA CYS A 204 20.27 -5.83 -22.63
C CYS A 204 21.27 -7.00 -22.55
N SER A 205 22.29 -6.90 -21.68
CA SER A 205 23.37 -7.89 -21.54
C SER A 205 22.98 -9.20 -20.82
N SER A 206 21.80 -9.29 -20.19
CA SER A 206 21.36 -10.47 -19.43
C SER A 206 19.99 -10.99 -19.87
N SER A 207 19.83 -12.30 -19.98
CA SER A 207 18.53 -12.99 -20.25
C SER A 207 17.54 -12.90 -19.08
N TYR A 208 18.06 -12.64 -17.88
CA TYR A 208 17.31 -12.21 -16.70
C TYR A 208 17.69 -10.76 -16.46
N LEU A 209 16.92 -9.84 -17.03
CA LEU A 209 17.22 -8.42 -16.92
C LEU A 209 17.22 -8.03 -15.44
N ARG A 210 18.43 -7.88 -14.90
CA ARG A 210 18.66 -7.09 -13.69
C ARG A 210 18.40 -5.68 -14.12
N PHE A 211 17.16 -5.28 -13.97
CA PHE A 211 16.87 -3.89 -13.91
C PHE A 211 17.78 -3.27 -12.84
N LEU A 212 18.75 -2.46 -13.26
CA LEU A 212 19.50 -1.54 -12.40
C LEU A 212 18.50 -0.49 -11.90
N HIS A 213 17.52 -0.91 -11.11
CA HIS A 213 16.43 -0.06 -10.68
C HIS A 213 16.66 0.42 -9.27
N ASN A 214 16.65 1.74 -9.22
CA ASN A 214 17.02 2.57 -8.11
C ASN A 214 15.86 2.79 -7.13
N ASN A 215 14.62 2.50 -7.55
CA ASN A 215 13.44 2.65 -6.71
C ASN A 215 13.22 1.42 -5.83
N THR A 216 12.93 1.66 -4.55
CA THR A 216 12.79 0.59 -3.57
C THR A 216 11.65 0.89 -2.61
N VAL A 217 10.75 -0.09 -2.47
CA VAL A 217 9.73 -0.15 -1.43
C VAL A 217 10.11 -1.25 -0.46
N ILE A 218 10.37 -0.88 0.79
CA ILE A 218 10.69 -1.81 1.88
C ILE A 218 9.62 -1.68 2.95
N ILE A 219 8.95 -2.78 3.26
CA ILE A 219 7.96 -2.88 4.35
C ILE A 219 8.50 -3.91 5.34
N VAL A 220 8.72 -3.50 6.59
CA VAL A 220 9.36 -4.33 7.62
C VAL A 220 8.56 -4.27 8.91
N ASN A 221 8.37 -5.42 9.56
CA ASN A 221 7.72 -5.52 10.87
C ASN A 221 6.38 -4.76 10.93
N THR A 222 5.58 -4.89 9.86
CA THR A 222 4.36 -4.11 9.68
C THR A 222 3.15 -5.03 9.65
N THR A 223 2.06 -4.57 10.28
CA THR A 223 0.79 -5.30 10.30
C THR A 223 -0.26 -4.58 9.48
N PHE A 224 -0.88 -5.30 8.54
CA PHE A 224 -2.05 -4.88 7.79
C PHE A 224 -3.22 -5.78 8.21
N GLU A 225 -4.24 -5.22 8.86
CA GLU A 225 -5.35 -6.00 9.39
C GLU A 225 -6.70 -5.45 8.94
N ASN A 226 -7.50 -6.26 8.27
CA ASN A 226 -8.85 -5.91 7.83
C ASN A 226 -8.89 -4.63 6.98
N ASN A 227 -7.93 -4.53 6.07
CA ASN A 227 -7.78 -3.41 5.15
C ASN A 227 -8.42 -3.77 3.81
N ILE A 228 -9.45 -3.03 3.42
CA ILE A 228 -10.29 -3.34 2.25
C ILE A 228 -10.26 -2.16 1.28
N GLY A 229 -9.76 -2.38 0.07
CA GLY A 229 -9.91 -1.46 -1.06
C GLY A 229 -10.99 -1.95 -2.00
N ARG A 230 -11.81 -1.03 -2.53
CA ARG A 230 -12.95 -1.37 -3.43
C ARG A 230 -12.54 -2.17 -4.67
N ALA A 231 -11.36 -1.90 -5.25
CA ALA A 231 -10.99 -2.44 -6.56
C ALA A 231 -9.55 -2.97 -6.69
N SER A 232 -8.67 -2.72 -5.71
CA SER A 232 -7.22 -2.97 -5.89
C SER A 232 -6.53 -3.69 -4.72
N GLY A 233 -7.29 -4.06 -3.68
CA GLY A 233 -6.81 -4.84 -2.55
C GLY A 233 -6.42 -4.04 -1.31
N GLY A 234 -5.62 -4.66 -0.43
CA GLY A 234 -5.15 -4.06 0.84
C GLY A 234 -3.87 -3.22 0.66
N VAL A 235 -2.86 -3.79 0.00
CA VAL A 235 -1.60 -3.12 -0.38
C VAL A 235 -1.48 -3.13 -1.89
N PHE A 236 -1.33 -1.95 -2.48
CA PHE A 236 -1.19 -1.75 -3.93
C PHE A 236 0.13 -1.06 -4.25
N VAL A 237 0.92 -1.68 -5.12
CA VAL A 237 2.19 -1.14 -5.59
C VAL A 237 2.24 -1.22 -7.12
N THR A 238 2.44 -0.08 -7.77
CA THR A 238 2.63 -0.01 -9.23
C THR A 238 3.90 0.78 -9.58
N SER A 239 4.63 0.29 -10.58
CA SER A 239 5.79 0.98 -11.15
C SER A 239 6.09 0.50 -12.57
N GLU A 240 5.80 1.35 -13.56
CA GLU A 240 6.10 1.07 -14.97
C GLU A 240 7.60 0.91 -15.24
N GLY A 241 8.43 1.68 -14.54
CA GLY A 241 9.89 1.72 -14.70
C GLY A 241 10.65 0.83 -13.74
N GLY A 242 9.92 -0.07 -13.07
CA GLY A 242 10.38 -1.07 -12.13
C GLY A 242 10.88 -0.54 -10.77
N ALA A 243 10.31 -1.10 -9.70
CA ALA A 243 10.63 -0.82 -8.31
C ALA A 243 10.72 -2.15 -7.57
N MET A 244 11.79 -2.34 -6.79
CA MET A 244 11.88 -3.52 -5.94
C MET A 244 10.85 -3.39 -4.81
N LEU A 245 10.01 -4.41 -4.63
CA LEU A 245 9.14 -4.53 -3.47
C LEU A 245 9.68 -5.62 -2.54
N LYS A 246 10.04 -5.25 -1.31
CA LYS A 246 10.41 -6.20 -0.27
C LYS A 246 9.47 -6.05 0.92
N ILE A 247 8.82 -7.15 1.32
CA ILE A 247 7.98 -7.22 2.52
C ILE A 247 8.58 -8.27 3.46
N GLU A 248 9.05 -7.82 4.61
CA GLU A 248 9.78 -8.63 5.58
C GLU A 248 9.14 -8.61 6.96
N ASN A 249 9.09 -9.77 7.62
CA ASN A 249 8.60 -9.94 8.99
C ASN A 249 7.23 -9.27 9.22
N SER A 250 6.35 -9.33 8.23
CA SER A 250 5.11 -8.56 8.22
C SER A 250 3.89 -9.50 8.17
N THR A 251 2.76 -9.01 8.63
CA THR A 251 1.51 -9.77 8.63
C THR A 251 0.43 -9.03 7.86
N LEU A 252 -0.21 -9.71 6.92
CA LEU A 252 -1.37 -9.24 6.19
C LEU A 252 -2.53 -10.17 6.50
N ARG A 253 -3.45 -9.71 7.35
CA ARG A 253 -4.58 -10.49 7.83
C ARG A 253 -5.90 -9.88 7.38
N GLN A 254 -6.76 -10.71 6.81
CA GLN A 254 -8.11 -10.33 6.43
C GLN A 254 -9.14 -11.27 7.07
N ALA A 255 -9.87 -10.82 8.07
CA ALA A 255 -10.96 -11.56 8.72
C ALA A 255 -12.31 -10.84 8.64
N SER A 256 -12.32 -9.55 8.27
CA SER A 256 -13.55 -8.79 8.12
C SER A 256 -14.32 -9.26 6.87
N PRO A 257 -15.61 -9.59 7.00
CA PRO A 257 -16.45 -9.91 5.86
C PRO A 257 -16.63 -8.69 4.95
N GLU A 258 -17.27 -8.92 3.80
CA GLU A 258 -17.75 -7.84 2.95
C GLU A 258 -18.67 -6.93 3.75
N THR A 259 -18.48 -5.62 3.61
CA THR A 259 -19.29 -4.64 4.33
C THR A 259 -19.88 -3.65 3.36
N ILE A 260 -21.18 -3.41 3.48
CA ILE A 260 -21.84 -2.31 2.80
C ILE A 260 -21.77 -1.09 3.71
N TYR A 261 -21.34 0.04 3.16
CA TYR A 261 -21.28 1.28 3.90
C TYR A 261 -21.65 2.45 2.99
N ASN A 262 -22.74 3.15 3.33
CA ASN A 262 -23.32 4.23 2.51
C ASN A 262 -23.56 3.80 1.05
N GLU A 263 -24.23 2.65 0.85
CA GLU A 263 -24.56 2.06 -0.46
C GLU A 263 -23.35 1.59 -1.29
N GLU A 264 -22.14 1.72 -0.75
CA GLU A 264 -20.91 1.22 -1.37
C GLU A 264 -20.52 -0.12 -0.73
N THR A 265 -20.29 -1.13 -1.58
CA THR A 265 -19.86 -2.45 -1.13
C THR A 265 -18.34 -2.52 -1.12
N PHE A 266 -17.78 -2.78 0.06
CA PHE A 266 -16.36 -3.05 0.24
C PHE A 266 -16.15 -4.54 0.25
N THR A 267 -15.55 -5.05 -0.82
CA THR A 267 -15.21 -6.46 -0.96
C THR A 267 -13.69 -6.61 -0.90
N HIS A 268 -13.24 -7.68 -0.25
CA HIS A 268 -11.85 -8.07 -0.36
C HIS A 268 -11.62 -8.67 -1.74
N ASP A 269 -10.72 -8.02 -2.49
CA ASP A 269 -10.29 -8.48 -3.81
C ASP A 269 -8.95 -9.22 -3.72
N THR A 270 -7.90 -8.54 -3.25
CA THR A 270 -6.56 -9.11 -3.01
C THR A 270 -5.91 -8.52 -1.76
N SER A 271 -5.07 -9.26 -1.04
CA SER A 271 -4.30 -8.68 0.07
C SER A 271 -3.12 -7.86 -0.44
N ILE A 272 -2.43 -8.35 -1.48
CA ILE A 272 -1.33 -7.65 -2.14
C ILE A 272 -1.60 -7.62 -3.65
N TYR A 273 -1.51 -6.44 -4.23
CA TYR A 273 -1.41 -6.22 -5.66
C TYR A 273 -0.06 -5.60 -6.01
N SER A 274 0.64 -6.18 -6.98
CA SER A 274 1.88 -5.62 -7.50
C SER A 274 1.93 -5.64 -9.02
N GLU A 275 2.28 -4.50 -9.60
CA GLU A 275 2.60 -4.37 -11.02
C GLU A 275 3.93 -3.63 -11.16
N SER A 276 5.03 -4.37 -11.31
CA SER A 276 6.35 -3.77 -11.46
C SER A 276 7.26 -4.62 -12.31
N MET A 277 8.16 -4.02 -13.09
CA MET A 277 9.12 -4.82 -13.86
C MET A 277 10.24 -5.43 -13.00
N SER A 278 10.45 -4.97 -11.76
CA SER A 278 11.54 -5.44 -10.89
C SER A 278 11.15 -6.67 -10.03
N SER A 279 11.93 -6.94 -8.99
CA SER A 279 11.70 -8.06 -8.08
C SER A 279 10.67 -7.77 -6.98
N LEU A 280 9.92 -8.80 -6.63
CA LEU A 280 9.06 -8.86 -5.46
C LEU A 280 9.56 -9.96 -4.53
N CYS A 281 9.89 -9.59 -3.28
CA CYS A 281 10.37 -10.51 -2.27
C CYS A 281 9.48 -10.50 -1.01
N LEU A 282 9.01 -11.68 -0.60
CA LEU A 282 8.38 -11.91 0.70
C LEU A 282 9.34 -12.71 1.59
N GLN A 283 9.62 -12.19 2.80
CA GLN A 283 10.53 -12.81 3.74
C GLN A 283 9.92 -12.87 5.15
N LYS A 284 9.77 -14.05 5.75
CA LYS A 284 9.10 -14.23 7.05
C LYS A 284 7.74 -13.52 7.12
N THR A 285 7.00 -13.49 6.00
CA THR A 285 5.75 -12.73 5.88
C THR A 285 4.56 -13.68 5.91
N LEU A 286 3.55 -13.36 6.73
CA LEU A 286 2.30 -14.10 6.81
C LEU A 286 1.20 -13.36 6.05
N VAL A 287 0.60 -14.00 5.04
CA VAL A 287 -0.60 -13.51 4.35
C VAL A 287 -1.73 -14.49 4.65
N VAL A 288 -2.73 -14.07 5.41
CA VAL A 288 -3.83 -14.95 5.82
C VAL A 288 -5.16 -14.25 5.60
N ALA A 289 -6.14 -14.99 5.08
CA ALA A 289 -7.53 -14.54 5.10
C ALA A 289 -8.47 -15.60 5.68
N ASP A 290 -9.28 -15.15 6.62
CA ASP A 290 -10.32 -15.87 7.33
C ASP A 290 -11.68 -15.40 6.79
N LEU A 291 -11.90 -15.57 5.49
CA LEU A 291 -13.11 -15.10 4.80
C LEU A 291 -14.02 -16.26 4.41
N GLU A 292 -15.29 -16.15 4.78
CA GLU A 292 -16.35 -17.03 4.30
C GLU A 292 -16.85 -16.58 2.92
N LYS A 293 -16.00 -16.69 1.91
CA LYS A 293 -16.30 -16.33 0.52
C LYS A 293 -15.88 -17.45 -0.42
N ASP A 294 -16.67 -17.64 -1.49
CA ASP A 294 -16.42 -18.73 -2.45
C ASP A 294 -15.04 -18.63 -3.09
N THR A 295 -14.65 -17.41 -3.48
CA THR A 295 -13.33 -17.14 -4.07
C THR A 295 -12.81 -15.77 -3.67
N TYR A 296 -11.51 -15.68 -3.39
CA TYR A 296 -10.81 -14.42 -3.16
C TYR A 296 -9.32 -14.58 -3.45
N ARG A 297 -8.63 -13.50 -3.81
CA ARG A 297 -7.19 -13.52 -4.04
C ARG A 297 -6.47 -13.12 -2.76
N LEU A 298 -5.36 -13.77 -2.46
CA LEU A 298 -4.43 -13.31 -1.42
C LEU A 298 -3.30 -12.50 -2.05
N PHE A 299 -2.96 -12.85 -3.28
CA PHE A 299 -1.80 -12.30 -3.97
C PHE A 299 -2.10 -12.16 -5.47
N SER A 300 -1.77 -11.00 -6.04
CA SER A 300 -1.95 -10.71 -7.46
C SER A 300 -0.76 -9.92 -7.99
N VAL A 301 0.08 -10.57 -8.77
CA VAL A 301 1.21 -9.98 -9.48
C VAL A 301 0.88 -9.92 -10.95
N ALA A 302 0.64 -8.71 -11.47
CA ALA A 302 0.36 -8.50 -12.88
C ALA A 302 1.64 -8.50 -13.72
N LYS A 303 2.75 -7.98 -13.15
CA LYS A 303 4.09 -7.93 -13.76
C LYS A 303 5.13 -8.00 -12.65
N ALA A 304 6.17 -8.82 -12.84
CA ALA A 304 7.36 -8.92 -12.00
C ALA A 304 8.50 -9.60 -12.76
N GLY A 305 9.73 -9.08 -12.66
CA GLY A 305 10.91 -9.75 -13.22
C GLY A 305 11.29 -11.01 -12.42
N LEU A 306 11.10 -10.97 -11.10
CA LEU A 306 11.36 -12.08 -10.19
C LEU A 306 10.41 -12.04 -9.00
N VAL A 307 9.79 -13.18 -8.65
CA VAL A 307 8.95 -13.33 -7.46
C VAL A 307 9.55 -14.41 -6.57
N THR A 308 9.89 -14.06 -5.32
CA THR A 308 10.55 -14.98 -4.37
C THR A 308 9.90 -14.92 -3.00
N PHE A 309 9.53 -16.08 -2.45
CA PHE A 309 9.07 -16.23 -1.08
C PHE A 309 10.04 -17.13 -0.32
N ASP A 310 10.54 -16.68 0.83
CA ASP A 310 11.40 -17.50 1.66
C ASP A 310 10.64 -18.66 2.33
N ASN A 311 11.38 -19.63 2.88
CA ASN A 311 10.79 -20.81 3.53
C ASN A 311 10.04 -20.50 4.84
N PHE A 312 10.04 -19.24 5.29
CA PHE A 312 9.33 -18.80 6.49
C PHE A 312 8.05 -18.04 6.16
N SER A 313 7.91 -17.55 4.93
CA SER A 313 6.70 -16.88 4.45
C SER A 313 5.59 -17.89 4.21
N GLN A 314 4.39 -17.52 4.67
CA GLN A 314 3.21 -18.37 4.62
C GLN A 314 2.05 -17.61 3.99
N VAL A 315 1.32 -18.30 3.12
CA VAL A 315 0.07 -17.81 2.53
C VAL A 315 -1.04 -18.80 2.89
N GLN A 316 -2.05 -18.35 3.60
CA GLN A 316 -3.07 -19.21 4.23
C GLN A 316 -4.49 -18.78 3.89
N CYS A 317 -5.30 -19.75 3.48
CA CYS A 317 -6.74 -19.62 3.31
C CYS A 317 -7.50 -19.94 4.61
N ALA A 318 -8.80 -19.65 4.61
CA ALA A 318 -9.72 -20.12 5.64
C ALA A 318 -9.80 -21.66 5.68
N VAL A 319 -10.24 -22.20 6.82
CA VAL A 319 -10.60 -23.62 6.94
C VAL A 319 -11.78 -23.92 6.01
N GLY A 320 -11.80 -25.09 5.38
CA GLY A 320 -12.79 -25.42 4.34
C GLY A 320 -12.51 -24.78 2.97
N SER A 321 -11.34 -24.18 2.77
CA SER A 321 -10.86 -23.67 1.49
C SER A 321 -9.54 -24.31 1.08
N PHE A 322 -9.34 -24.46 -0.23
CA PHE A 322 -8.06 -24.85 -0.81
C PHE A 322 -7.39 -23.66 -1.49
N LEU A 323 -6.06 -23.73 -1.60
CA LEU A 323 -5.23 -22.69 -2.22
C LEU A 323 -4.90 -23.09 -3.67
N ARG A 324 -5.08 -22.16 -4.60
CA ARG A 324 -4.73 -22.28 -6.02
C ARG A 324 -3.62 -21.29 -6.37
N ILE A 325 -2.65 -21.75 -7.14
CA ILE A 325 -1.53 -20.93 -7.63
C ILE A 325 -1.55 -21.00 -9.16
N ASP A 326 -1.82 -19.87 -9.78
CA ASP A 326 -1.65 -19.68 -11.22
C ASP A 326 -0.35 -18.87 -11.41
N ASN A 327 0.69 -19.52 -11.93
CA ASN A 327 1.99 -18.90 -12.21
C ASN A 327 2.33 -19.10 -13.68
N PHE A 328 2.42 -17.99 -14.41
CA PHE A 328 2.76 -17.99 -15.82
C PHE A 328 3.84 -16.95 -16.08
N SER A 329 4.83 -17.31 -16.89
CA SER A 329 5.84 -16.37 -17.36
C SER A 329 5.76 -16.25 -18.88
N HIS A 330 5.83 -15.03 -19.39
CA HIS A 330 5.96 -14.76 -20.82
C HIS A 330 7.13 -13.82 -21.09
N PHE A 331 7.58 -13.82 -22.33
CA PHE A 331 8.56 -12.86 -22.80
C PHE A 331 7.83 -11.64 -23.38
N MET A 332 8.20 -10.45 -22.92
CA MET A 332 7.81 -9.18 -23.51
C MET A 332 9.02 -8.58 -24.21
N THR A 333 8.82 -8.00 -25.39
CA THR A 333 9.88 -7.26 -26.09
C THR A 333 9.69 -5.78 -25.84
N LEU A 334 10.64 -5.14 -25.15
CA LEU A 334 10.72 -3.68 -25.09
C LEU A 334 11.69 -3.18 -26.16
N TRP A 335 11.45 -1.96 -26.63
CA TRP A 335 12.29 -1.28 -27.61
C TRP A 335 12.93 -0.03 -26.99
N PRO A 336 13.85 -0.20 -26.02
CA PRO A 336 14.66 0.91 -25.53
C PRO A 336 15.57 1.38 -26.67
N ARG A 337 15.25 2.51 -27.30
CA ARG A 337 16.02 3.07 -28.43
C ARG A 337 15.98 2.14 -29.67
N LYS A 338 17.15 1.74 -30.21
CA LYS A 338 17.30 1.04 -31.50
C LYS A 338 17.43 -0.49 -31.39
N THR A 339 17.49 -1.06 -30.19
CA THR A 339 17.68 -2.51 -29.98
C THR A 339 16.51 -3.12 -29.24
N ALA A 340 15.94 -4.18 -29.80
CA ALA A 340 14.87 -4.95 -29.17
C ALA A 340 15.42 -5.80 -28.01
N CYS A 341 14.81 -5.69 -26.83
CA CYS A 341 15.23 -6.43 -25.65
C CYS A 341 14.07 -7.30 -25.16
N LYS A 342 14.33 -8.60 -24.96
CA LYS A 342 13.33 -9.58 -24.51
C LYS A 342 13.43 -9.77 -23.00
N PHE A 343 12.31 -9.63 -22.31
CA PHE A 343 12.21 -9.69 -20.85
C PHE A 343 11.27 -10.79 -20.45
N LYS A 344 11.72 -11.71 -19.61
CA LYS A 344 10.83 -12.64 -18.95
C LYS A 344 10.10 -11.90 -17.84
N THR A 345 8.79 -11.76 -17.96
CA THR A 345 7.92 -11.27 -16.89
C THR A 345 7.11 -12.41 -16.31
N THR A 346 6.86 -12.34 -15.01
CA THR A 346 6.08 -13.30 -14.25
C THR A 346 4.74 -12.66 -13.87
N VAL A 347 3.67 -13.39 -14.18
CA VAL A 347 2.32 -13.12 -13.72
C VAL A 347 1.98 -14.22 -12.72
N MET A 348 1.57 -13.85 -11.52
CA MET A 348 1.27 -14.81 -10.47
C MET A 348 0.03 -14.40 -9.70
N THR A 349 -0.91 -15.33 -9.58
CA THR A 349 -2.09 -15.18 -8.73
C THR A 349 -2.13 -16.32 -7.73
N ILE A 350 -2.34 -15.98 -6.46
CA ILE A 350 -2.63 -16.96 -5.40
C ILE A 350 -4.03 -16.66 -4.89
N SER A 351 -4.92 -17.62 -5.05
CA SER A 351 -6.32 -17.50 -4.68
C SER A 351 -6.76 -18.62 -3.75
N CYS A 352 -7.78 -18.32 -2.96
CA CYS A 352 -8.47 -19.28 -2.12
C CYS A 352 -9.82 -19.60 -2.75
N HIS A 353 -10.19 -20.86 -2.69
CA HIS A 353 -11.46 -21.37 -3.21
C HIS A 353 -12.12 -22.23 -2.14
N ARG A 354 -13.39 -21.97 -1.86
CA ARG A 354 -14.20 -22.82 -0.96
C ARG A 354 -14.33 -24.22 -1.57
N CYS A 355 -14.29 -25.24 -0.71
CA CYS A 355 -14.59 -26.60 -1.13
C CYS A 355 -16.02 -26.69 -1.68
N LEU A 356 -16.21 -27.47 -2.75
CA LEU A 356 -17.53 -27.71 -3.33
C LEU A 356 -18.45 -28.41 -2.32
N ALA A 357 -19.77 -28.28 -2.50
CA ALA A 357 -20.75 -29.01 -1.71
C ALA A 357 -20.46 -30.52 -1.73
N GLY A 358 -20.48 -31.16 -0.56
CA GLY A 358 -20.07 -32.57 -0.41
C GLY A 358 -18.56 -32.79 -0.30
N PHE A 359 -17.76 -31.73 -0.18
CA PHE A 359 -16.34 -31.79 0.17
C PHE A 359 -16.01 -30.83 1.32
N TYR A 360 -15.01 -31.19 2.13
CA TYR A 360 -14.54 -30.41 3.27
C TYR A 360 -13.01 -30.38 3.36
N SER A 361 -12.47 -29.41 4.08
CA SER A 361 -11.06 -29.39 4.51
C SER A 361 -11.00 -29.01 5.98
N LEU A 362 -10.45 -29.90 6.82
CA LEU A 362 -10.24 -29.62 8.26
C LEU A 362 -9.00 -28.75 8.49
N GLU A 363 -8.15 -28.63 7.48
CA GLU A 363 -6.93 -27.81 7.51
C GLU A 363 -7.08 -26.60 6.59
N ARG A 364 -6.27 -25.57 6.84
CA ARG A 364 -6.15 -24.42 5.95
C ARG A 364 -5.44 -24.82 4.66
N GLY A 365 -5.88 -24.27 3.53
CA GLY A 365 -5.06 -24.21 2.33
C GLY A 365 -3.83 -23.35 2.62
N GLU A 366 -2.64 -23.94 2.59
CA GLU A 366 -1.39 -23.28 2.97
C GLU A 366 -0.32 -23.44 1.89
N LEU A 367 0.40 -22.36 1.63
CA LEU A 367 1.65 -22.30 0.87
C LEU A 367 2.76 -21.80 1.79
N ARG A 368 3.89 -22.50 1.83
CA ARG A 368 5.09 -22.10 2.56
C ARG A 368 6.29 -21.99 1.61
N GLY A 369 6.77 -20.78 1.39
CA GLY A 369 7.85 -20.45 0.45
C GLY A 369 7.55 -20.76 -1.04
N LEU A 370 8.48 -20.35 -1.91
CA LEU A 370 8.47 -20.66 -3.35
C LEU A 370 9.86 -21.14 -3.82
N PRO A 371 9.93 -22.16 -4.70
CA PRO A 371 8.81 -22.93 -5.27
C PRO A 371 8.29 -24.00 -4.29
N SER A 372 6.96 -24.16 -4.19
CA SER A 372 6.37 -25.23 -3.37
C SER A 372 6.43 -26.58 -4.09
N LYS A 373 6.95 -27.60 -3.39
CA LYS A 373 6.98 -28.99 -3.87
C LYS A 373 5.63 -29.71 -3.72
N ASN A 374 4.71 -29.19 -2.89
CA ASN A 374 3.40 -29.80 -2.66
C ASN A 374 2.31 -28.99 -3.38
N LYS A 375 1.95 -29.46 -4.58
CA LYS A 375 0.78 -28.98 -5.30
C LYS A 375 -0.47 -29.53 -4.62
N ASN A 376 -1.30 -28.64 -4.07
CA ASN A 376 -2.70 -28.85 -3.68
C ASN A 376 -2.94 -29.70 -2.42
N ARG A 377 -3.21 -29.03 -1.28
CA ARG A 377 -4.05 -29.61 -0.24
C ARG A 377 -5.49 -29.61 -0.77
N GLN A 378 -5.97 -30.78 -1.21
CA GLN A 378 -7.28 -30.94 -1.82
C GLN A 378 -8.38 -31.15 -0.78
N CYS A 379 -9.57 -30.64 -1.09
CA CYS A 379 -10.78 -30.92 -0.31
C CYS A 379 -11.09 -32.43 -0.34
N ARG A 380 -11.49 -32.99 0.80
CA ARG A 380 -11.90 -34.40 0.95
C ARG A 380 -13.40 -34.54 0.82
N GLN A 381 -13.87 -35.66 0.29
CA GLN A 381 -15.31 -35.91 0.08
C GLN A 381 -16.01 -36.31 1.40
N THR A 382 -17.22 -35.80 1.64
CA THR A 382 -17.99 -36.02 2.87
C THR A 382 -18.45 -37.48 3.04
N PHE A 383 -18.55 -38.25 1.95
CA PHE A 383 -18.98 -39.66 2.00
C PHE A 383 -18.04 -40.59 2.80
N ALA A 384 -16.82 -40.16 3.12
CA ALA A 384 -15.91 -40.93 3.98
C ALA A 384 -16.30 -40.86 5.48
N PHE A 385 -17.13 -39.90 5.92
CA PHE A 385 -17.55 -39.79 7.32
C PHE A 385 -18.73 -40.71 7.66
N HIS A 386 -19.64 -40.98 6.71
CA HIS A 386 -20.77 -41.88 6.95
C HIS A 386 -20.31 -43.35 7.06
N ALA A 387 -19.29 -43.76 6.28
CA ALA A 387 -18.74 -45.11 6.34
C ALA A 387 -17.93 -45.40 7.62
N LEU A 388 -17.41 -44.37 8.31
CA LEU A 388 -16.67 -44.54 9.57
C LEU A 388 -17.59 -44.53 10.80
N MET A 389 -18.74 -43.85 10.76
CA MET A 389 -19.73 -43.92 11.85
C MET A 389 -20.58 -45.19 11.81
N GLU A 390 -20.78 -45.82 10.64
CA GLU A 390 -21.44 -47.14 10.58
C GLU A 390 -20.55 -48.30 11.05
N GLN A 391 -19.22 -48.13 11.10
CA GLN A 391 -18.32 -49.17 11.60
C GLN A 391 -18.06 -49.12 13.12
N THR A 392 -18.50 -48.06 13.82
CA THR A 392 -18.31 -47.94 15.28
C THR A 392 -19.52 -48.35 16.11
N VAL A 393 -20.67 -48.63 15.50
CA VAL A 393 -21.92 -48.99 16.22
C VAL A 393 -22.25 -50.49 16.16
N LEU A 394 -21.41 -51.31 15.51
CA LEU A 394 -21.61 -52.78 15.42
C LEU A 394 -20.66 -53.62 16.27
N VAL A 395 -19.93 -53.02 17.23
CA VAL A 395 -19.12 -53.77 18.20
C VAL A 395 -19.42 -53.32 19.62
N THR A 396 -20.62 -53.62 20.09
CA THR A 396 -20.88 -53.97 21.49
C THR A 396 -21.94 -55.07 21.49
N SER A 397 -21.46 -56.29 21.69
CA SER A 397 -22.19 -57.47 22.13
C SER A 397 -22.93 -57.23 23.45
#